data_AF-A0A498MM32-F1
#
_entry.id   AF-A0A498MM32-F1
#
_cell.length_a   1.000
_cell.length_b   1.000
_cell.length_c   1.000
_cell.angle_alpha   90.00
_cell.angle_beta   90.00
_cell.angle_gamma   90.00
#
_symmetry.space_group_name_H-M   'P 1'
#
loop_
_entity.id
_entity.type
_entity.pdbx_description
1 polymer ?
#
loop_
_entity_poly.entity_id
_entity_poly.type
_entity_poly.pdbx_seq_one_letter_code
_entity_poly.pdbx_strand_id
1 'polypeptide(L)'
;MSFTGRHNEGNVEEEEYSPTGEATAESYPNWLRFHIGINRYELYSRHNPVIGGLLKDLVSQKITSVGGFGVQDLLLFNELAQLKWERKAIIAKWFRAIIDGKSSWKIQVYSQVQMHFVIQTREQETPPDFFYFSDFERHNAEIAAFHLDRILDFRRVPPVAGRLVNMTREIRDVTRDKKLWRTFFVSPANNICFYGECSYYCSTEHALCGKPDQIEGSLAAFLPDLALAKRKTWRNPWRRSYHKRKKAEWEVDPDYCDEVKQTPPYDRGTRLLDIMDMTIFDFLMGNMDRHHYETFEKFGNETFIIHLDNGRG
;
A
#
# COMPACT_ATOMS: atom_id res chain seq x y z
N MET A 1 46.32 55.48 48.23
CA MET A 1 46.80 54.22 48.85
C MET A 1 45.78 53.14 48.54
N SER A 2 46.25 52.03 47.96
CA SER A 2 45.65 50.67 47.85
C SER A 2 44.39 50.51 46.96
N PHE A 3 44.51 50.06 45.69
CA PHE A 3 44.62 48.66 45.16
C PHE A 3 43.38 47.79 45.48
N THR A 4 42.73 46.99 44.62
CA THR A 4 42.72 46.66 43.17
C THR A 4 41.57 45.65 42.97
N GLY A 5 40.98 45.55 41.78
CA GLY A 5 40.16 44.39 41.39
C GLY A 5 39.59 44.56 39.97
N ARG A 6 40.11 43.78 39.02
CA ARG A 6 39.98 43.90 37.56
C ARG A 6 39.13 42.75 37.02
N HIS A 7 38.19 42.99 36.10
CA HIS A 7 37.77 41.99 35.12
C HIS A 7 37.39 42.69 33.79
N ASN A 8 38.02 42.21 32.71
CA ASN A 8 37.89 42.68 31.33
C ASN A 8 36.49 42.36 30.76
N GLU A 9 35.88 43.36 30.12
CA GLU A 9 34.78 43.18 29.16
C GLU A 9 35.34 42.81 27.78
N GLY A 10 34.82 41.74 27.18
CA GLY A 10 35.03 41.38 25.79
C GLY A 10 33.68 41.34 25.07
N ASN A 11 33.56 42.14 24.02
CA ASN A 11 32.42 42.20 23.09
C ASN A 11 31.98 40.82 22.60
N VAL A 12 30.66 40.60 22.59
CA VAL A 12 30.02 39.56 21.77
C VAL A 12 29.03 40.28 20.87
N GLU A 13 29.30 40.23 19.57
CA GLU A 13 28.43 40.70 18.51
C GLU A 13 27.16 39.82 18.45
N GLU A 14 25.99 40.45 18.39
CA GLU A 14 24.71 39.77 18.19
C GLU A 14 24.61 39.25 16.75
N GLU A 15 24.90 37.97 16.53
CA GLU A 15 24.49 37.28 15.30
C GLU A 15 22.99 36.96 15.38
N GLU A 16 22.22 37.72 14.59
CA GLU A 16 20.79 37.55 14.35
C GLU A 16 20.50 36.18 13.71
N TYR A 17 19.93 35.25 14.48
CA TYR A 17 19.55 33.93 13.99
C TYR A 17 18.28 34.02 13.13
N SER A 18 18.45 33.92 11.81
CA SER A 18 17.33 33.82 10.86
C SER A 18 16.59 32.48 11.04
N PRO A 19 15.25 32.45 11.10
CA PRO A 19 14.52 31.19 11.26
C PRO A 19 14.64 30.36 9.98
N THR A 20 15.09 29.12 10.13
CA THR A 20 15.14 28.10 9.09
C THR A 20 13.80 28.02 8.35
N GLY A 21 13.82 28.27 7.04
CA GLY A 21 12.64 28.28 6.19
C GLY A 21 11.80 27.01 6.33
N GLU A 22 10.52 27.20 6.62
CA GLU A 22 9.52 26.12 6.58
C GLU A 22 9.48 25.53 5.17
N ALA A 23 9.65 24.21 5.06
CA ALA A 23 9.47 23.51 3.80
C ALA A 23 8.03 23.71 3.31
N THR A 24 7.87 24.38 2.16
CA THR A 24 6.55 24.58 1.53
C THR A 24 5.95 23.22 1.17
N ALA A 25 4.63 23.04 1.29
CA ALA A 25 3.97 21.74 1.04
C ALA A 25 4.23 21.14 -0.37
N GLU A 26 4.67 21.95 -1.32
CA GLU A 26 5.04 21.53 -2.68
C GLU A 26 6.39 20.80 -2.75
N SER A 27 7.27 20.95 -1.75
CA SER A 27 8.58 20.29 -1.71
C SER A 27 8.51 18.86 -1.17
N TYR A 28 7.35 18.40 -0.71
CA TYR A 28 7.19 17.04 -0.21
C TYR A 28 7.23 15.99 -1.33
N PRO A 29 7.75 14.78 -1.06
CA PRO A 29 7.69 13.67 -2.01
C PRO A 29 6.25 13.37 -2.47
N ASN A 30 6.10 12.84 -3.71
CA ASN A 30 4.78 12.61 -4.30
C ASN A 30 3.89 11.68 -3.45
N TRP A 31 4.45 10.64 -2.82
CA TRP A 31 3.67 9.73 -1.99
C TRP A 31 3.11 10.44 -0.73
N LEU A 32 3.85 11.37 -0.14
CA LEU A 32 3.38 12.14 1.02
C LEU A 32 2.32 13.15 0.59
N ARG A 33 2.52 13.79 -0.56
CA ARG A 33 1.53 14.69 -1.18
C ARG A 33 0.24 13.95 -1.55
N PHE A 34 0.34 12.68 -1.95
CA PHE A 34 -0.81 11.80 -2.12
C PHE A 34 -1.52 11.55 -0.78
N HIS A 35 -0.78 11.16 0.27
CA HIS A 35 -1.36 10.90 1.60
C HIS A 35 -2.12 12.10 2.18
N ILE A 36 -1.54 13.30 2.11
CA ILE A 36 -2.19 14.53 2.61
C ILE A 36 -3.37 14.96 1.72
N GLY A 37 -3.43 14.50 0.48
CA GLY A 37 -4.50 14.80 -0.47
C GLY A 37 -5.76 13.94 -0.27
N ILE A 38 -5.65 12.83 0.49
CA ILE A 38 -6.79 11.97 0.81
C ILE A 38 -7.78 12.75 1.67
N ASN A 39 -9.04 12.77 1.23
CA ASN A 39 -10.12 13.46 1.93
C ASN A 39 -11.36 12.55 2.07
N ARG A 40 -12.48 13.09 2.55
CA ARG A 40 -13.71 12.31 2.83
C ARG A 40 -14.34 11.67 1.59
N TYR A 41 -14.08 12.19 0.40
CA TYR A 41 -14.85 11.86 -0.82
C TYR A 41 -14.05 11.05 -1.85
N GLU A 42 -12.72 11.19 -1.87
CA GLU A 42 -11.85 10.60 -2.88
C GLU A 42 -10.45 10.33 -2.30
N LEU A 43 -9.74 9.33 -2.85
CA LEU A 43 -8.32 9.11 -2.54
C LEU A 43 -7.42 10.16 -3.18
N TYR A 44 -7.80 10.66 -4.34
CA TYR A 44 -7.05 11.67 -5.10
C TYR A 44 -7.99 12.43 -6.03
N SER A 45 -7.72 13.71 -6.26
CA SER A 45 -8.58 14.53 -7.10
C SER A 45 -8.39 14.28 -8.60
N ARG A 46 -9.46 14.54 -9.38
CA ARG A 46 -9.49 14.36 -10.84
C ARG A 46 -8.33 15.06 -11.57
N HIS A 47 -7.96 16.25 -11.12
CA HIS A 47 -6.89 17.06 -11.73
C HIS A 47 -5.62 17.11 -10.87
N ASN A 48 -5.38 16.08 -10.05
CA ASN A 48 -4.25 16.05 -9.15
C ASN A 48 -2.91 15.94 -9.92
N PRO A 49 -2.03 16.96 -9.89
CA PRO A 49 -0.75 16.92 -10.61
C PRO A 49 0.23 15.91 -10.02
N VAL A 50 0.00 15.44 -8.79
CA VAL A 50 0.89 14.53 -8.04
C VAL A 50 0.81 13.11 -8.56
N ILE A 51 -0.35 12.66 -9.03
CA ILE A 51 -0.58 11.25 -9.37
C ILE A 51 0.31 10.82 -10.55
N GLY A 52 0.49 11.68 -11.54
CA GLY A 52 1.43 11.40 -12.64
C GLY A 52 2.89 11.30 -12.16
N GLY A 53 3.29 12.11 -11.20
CA GLY A 53 4.61 12.03 -10.57
C GLY A 53 4.78 10.76 -9.74
N LEU A 54 3.77 10.40 -8.94
CA LEU A 54 3.76 9.20 -8.12
C LEU A 54 3.84 7.92 -8.97
N LEU A 55 3.12 7.84 -10.09
CA LEU A 55 3.21 6.70 -11.00
C LEU A 55 4.63 6.56 -11.59
N LYS A 56 5.28 7.67 -11.96
CA LYS A 56 6.68 7.64 -12.43
C LYS A 56 7.65 7.21 -11.34
N ASP A 57 7.40 7.65 -10.11
CA ASP A 57 8.17 7.27 -8.93
C ASP A 57 8.10 5.75 -8.70
N LEU A 58 6.91 5.15 -8.75
CA LEU A 58 6.74 3.69 -8.62
C LEU A 58 7.58 2.92 -9.65
N VAL A 59 7.59 3.39 -10.90
CA VAL A 59 8.34 2.73 -12.00
C VAL A 59 9.85 2.86 -11.85
N SER A 60 10.35 4.02 -11.41
CA SER A 60 11.78 4.38 -11.56
C SER A 60 12.58 4.44 -10.26
N GLN A 61 11.93 4.56 -9.10
CA GLN A 61 12.64 4.69 -7.84
C GLN A 61 13.41 3.43 -7.49
N LYS A 62 14.59 3.61 -6.90
CA LYS A 62 15.44 2.50 -6.48
C LYS A 62 14.81 1.78 -5.28
N ILE A 63 14.66 0.47 -5.40
CA ILE A 63 14.26 -0.40 -4.31
C ILE A 63 15.46 -0.57 -3.37
N THR A 64 15.27 -0.29 -2.09
CA THR A 64 16.37 -0.27 -1.08
C THR A 64 16.26 -1.36 -0.03
N SER A 65 15.05 -1.85 0.21
CA SER A 65 14.79 -2.99 1.08
C SER A 65 13.51 -3.67 0.63
N VAL A 66 13.48 -4.99 0.81
CA VAL A 66 12.29 -5.81 0.56
C VAL A 66 12.00 -6.66 1.79
N GLY A 67 10.75 -6.63 2.23
CA GLY A 67 10.22 -7.49 3.29
C GLY A 67 8.79 -7.93 2.95
N GLY A 68 8.23 -8.87 3.71
CA GLY A 68 6.86 -9.36 3.47
C GLY A 68 6.78 -10.89 3.56
N PHE A 69 5.60 -11.37 3.93
CA PHE A 69 5.31 -12.79 4.14
C PHE A 69 4.43 -13.31 2.99
N GLY A 70 4.98 -13.42 1.78
CA GLY A 70 4.29 -14.05 0.65
C GLY A 70 4.91 -13.79 -0.73
N VAL A 71 4.57 -14.63 -1.71
CA VAL A 71 4.94 -14.44 -3.13
C VAL A 71 4.10 -13.38 -3.81
N GLN A 72 2.86 -13.22 -3.34
CA GLN A 72 1.86 -12.31 -3.90
C GLN A 72 2.02 -10.88 -3.38
N ASP A 73 2.63 -10.70 -2.20
CA ASP A 73 2.83 -9.42 -1.54
C ASP A 73 4.26 -9.21 -1.08
N LEU A 74 5.05 -8.47 -1.85
CA LEU A 74 6.29 -7.89 -1.33
C LEU A 74 6.06 -6.44 -0.93
N LEU A 75 6.47 -6.09 0.29
CA LEU A 75 6.60 -4.72 0.75
C LEU A 75 7.96 -4.20 0.32
N LEU A 76 7.94 -3.29 -0.63
CA LEU A 76 9.13 -2.59 -1.10
C LEU A 76 9.27 -1.27 -0.36
N PHE A 77 10.49 -0.95 0.04
CA PHE A 77 10.84 0.33 0.63
C PHE A 77 11.78 1.09 -0.33
N ASN A 78 11.37 2.28 -0.76
CA ASN A 78 12.27 3.20 -1.47
C ASN A 78 12.86 4.21 -0.49
N GLU A 79 14.12 4.57 -0.70
CA GLU A 79 14.80 5.60 0.07
C GLU A 79 14.58 6.96 -0.61
N LEU A 80 13.90 7.88 0.09
CA LEU A 80 13.79 9.28 -0.30
C LEU A 80 14.07 10.18 0.91
N ALA A 81 15.32 10.12 1.39
CA ALA A 81 16.10 11.22 1.97
C ALA A 81 17.34 10.64 2.68
N GLN A 82 18.54 11.03 2.25
CA GLN A 82 19.77 10.78 2.98
C GLN A 82 19.72 11.50 4.35
N LEU A 83 19.43 10.76 5.42
CA LEU A 83 19.93 11.09 6.76
C LEU A 83 20.61 9.84 7.32
N LYS A 84 21.94 9.81 7.17
CA LYS A 84 22.85 8.77 7.66
C LYS A 84 22.55 8.40 9.12
N TRP A 85 22.39 7.11 9.36
CA TRP A 85 22.32 6.49 10.68
C TRP A 85 23.73 6.24 11.24
N GLU A 86 23.95 6.58 12.51
CA GLU A 86 24.93 5.93 13.38
C GLU A 86 24.21 5.11 14.46
N ARG A 87 24.65 3.87 14.63
CA ARG A 87 24.09 2.86 15.54
C ARG A 87 24.43 3.19 17.00
N LYS A 88 23.45 3.12 17.91
CA LYS A 88 23.40 2.28 19.14
C LYS A 88 22.37 2.80 20.16
N ALA A 89 21.79 1.87 20.90
CA ALA A 89 21.00 2.02 22.13
C ALA A 89 19.51 2.39 21.99
N ILE A 90 18.70 1.38 21.68
CA ILE A 90 17.28 1.30 22.10
C ILE A 90 17.26 0.53 23.43
N ILE A 91 16.30 0.85 24.30
CA ILE A 91 16.05 0.34 25.66
C ILE A 91 16.68 1.21 26.76
N ALA A 92 16.02 2.32 27.14
CA ALA A 92 16.04 2.87 28.53
C ALA A 92 15.27 4.20 28.76
N LYS A 93 14.78 4.94 27.75
CA LYS A 93 14.25 6.30 27.98
C LYS A 93 12.88 6.59 27.36
N TRP A 94 11.90 5.74 27.65
CA TRP A 94 10.49 6.01 27.32
C TRP A 94 9.65 6.60 28.48
N PHE A 95 10.23 6.83 29.67
CA PHE A 95 9.45 7.29 30.85
C PHE A 95 9.78 8.70 31.38
N ARG A 96 10.54 9.55 30.67
CA ARG A 96 10.82 10.93 31.12
C ARG A 96 10.77 11.98 30.00
N ALA A 97 9.79 11.92 29.11
CA ALA A 97 9.66 12.89 28.02
C ALA A 97 8.24 13.46 27.88
N ILE A 98 7.52 13.58 29.00
CA ILE A 98 6.29 14.39 29.10
C ILE A 98 6.59 15.75 29.76
N ILE A 99 7.77 15.95 30.38
CA ILE A 99 8.04 17.15 31.19
C ILE A 99 8.81 18.26 30.46
N ASP A 100 9.68 17.98 29.49
CA ASP A 100 10.46 19.04 28.84
C ASP A 100 10.18 19.12 27.34
N GLY A 101 9.40 20.14 26.95
CA GLY A 101 9.15 20.49 25.56
C GLY A 101 10.47 20.80 24.82
N LYS A 102 10.93 19.86 24.00
CA LYS A 102 11.89 20.08 22.90
C LYS A 102 11.57 19.19 21.70
N SER A 103 11.51 19.85 20.56
CA SER A 103 11.24 19.39 19.21
C SER A 103 12.35 18.47 18.67
N SER A 104 11.92 17.46 17.89
CA SER A 104 12.57 16.79 16.73
C SER A 104 12.24 15.30 16.72
N TRP A 105 11.01 14.98 16.32
CA TRP A 105 10.64 13.60 16.01
C TRP A 105 11.26 13.21 14.66
N LYS A 106 12.17 12.23 14.67
CA LYS A 106 12.72 11.62 13.45
C LYS A 106 11.89 10.39 13.11
N ILE A 107 10.89 10.57 12.25
CA ILE A 107 10.15 9.48 11.61
C ILE A 107 11.04 8.97 10.46
N GLN A 108 11.24 7.65 10.38
CA GLN A 108 11.91 7.02 9.24
C GLN A 108 10.89 6.96 8.10
N VAL A 109 10.99 7.91 7.17
CA VAL A 109 9.98 8.10 6.13
C VAL A 109 10.36 7.31 4.87
N TYR A 110 9.93 6.06 4.78
CA TYR A 110 10.05 5.26 3.56
C TYR A 110 8.73 5.32 2.77
N SER A 111 8.79 5.45 1.43
CA SER A 111 7.62 5.12 0.63
C SER A 111 7.49 3.60 0.60
N GLN A 112 6.37 3.09 1.12
CA GLN A 112 6.01 1.69 1.02
C GLN A 112 5.23 1.48 -0.28
N VAL A 113 5.39 0.30 -0.87
CA VAL A 113 4.68 -0.12 -2.08
C VAL A 113 4.38 -1.61 -1.94
N GLN A 114 3.17 -2.01 -2.33
CA GLN A 114 2.78 -3.42 -2.41
C GLN A 114 3.02 -3.91 -3.84
N MET A 115 3.74 -5.04 -3.98
CA MET A 115 4.08 -5.62 -5.27
C MET A 115 3.44 -6.98 -5.50
N HIS A 116 2.70 -7.11 -6.61
CA HIS A 116 2.21 -8.39 -7.13
C HIS A 116 2.95 -8.75 -8.42
N PHE A 117 3.33 -10.00 -8.60
CA PHE A 117 4.10 -10.46 -9.77
C PHE A 117 3.21 -11.08 -10.87
N VAL A 118 3.81 -11.31 -12.03
CA VAL A 118 3.20 -12.14 -13.08
C VAL A 118 3.12 -13.60 -12.62
N ILE A 119 1.89 -14.10 -12.45
CA ILE A 119 1.62 -15.53 -12.19
C ILE A 119 1.11 -16.23 -13.46
N GLN A 120 0.36 -15.50 -14.30
CA GLN A 120 -0.22 -15.99 -15.56
C GLN A 120 0.14 -15.07 -16.73
N THR A 121 0.21 -15.62 -17.94
CA THR A 121 0.39 -14.83 -19.16
C THR A 121 -0.91 -14.06 -19.51
N ARG A 122 -0.81 -13.07 -20.39
CA ARG A 122 -1.93 -12.18 -20.72
C ARG A 122 -3.06 -12.89 -21.45
N GLU A 123 -2.75 -13.99 -22.14
CA GLU A 123 -3.67 -14.79 -22.93
C GLU A 123 -4.33 -15.92 -22.12
N GLN A 124 -3.87 -16.15 -20.88
CA GLN A 124 -4.41 -17.21 -20.02
C GLN A 124 -5.68 -16.74 -19.31
N GLU A 125 -6.75 -17.48 -19.52
CA GLU A 125 -8.02 -17.30 -18.79
C GLU A 125 -8.08 -18.21 -17.56
N THR A 126 -8.87 -17.80 -16.57
CA THR A 126 -9.17 -18.65 -15.41
C THR A 126 -9.96 -19.88 -15.90
N PRO A 127 -9.50 -21.12 -15.60
CA PRO A 127 -10.25 -22.30 -15.99
C PRO A 127 -11.67 -22.28 -15.42
N PRO A 128 -12.70 -22.72 -16.18
CA PRO A 128 -14.09 -22.65 -15.73
C PRO A 128 -14.38 -23.49 -14.47
N ASP A 129 -13.53 -24.48 -14.18
CA ASP A 129 -13.63 -25.34 -13.00
C ASP A 129 -13.03 -24.71 -11.72
N PHE A 130 -12.34 -23.58 -11.84
CA PHE A 130 -11.79 -22.88 -10.68
C PHE A 130 -12.88 -22.11 -9.95
N PHE A 131 -12.93 -22.30 -8.63
CA PHE A 131 -13.74 -21.44 -7.77
C PHE A 131 -13.07 -20.08 -7.65
N TYR A 132 -13.87 -19.02 -7.47
CA TYR A 132 -13.41 -17.64 -7.25
C TYR A 132 -12.30 -17.51 -6.19
N PHE A 133 -12.36 -18.28 -5.09
CA PHE A 133 -11.35 -18.26 -4.03
C PHE A 133 -10.05 -19.03 -4.37
N SER A 134 -10.04 -19.80 -5.46
CA SER A 134 -8.86 -20.50 -5.99
C SER A 134 -8.27 -19.80 -7.22
N ASP A 135 -8.85 -18.68 -7.65
CA ASP A 135 -8.28 -17.90 -8.74
C ASP A 135 -6.96 -17.25 -8.34
N PHE A 136 -6.09 -17.02 -9.32
CA PHE A 136 -4.83 -16.35 -9.12
C PHE A 136 -5.03 -14.84 -9.06
N GLU A 137 -4.22 -14.20 -8.23
CA GLU A 137 -4.07 -12.76 -8.29
C GLU A 137 -3.10 -12.37 -9.39
N ARG A 138 -3.45 -11.32 -10.14
CA ARG A 138 -2.75 -10.92 -11.34
C ARG A 138 -2.34 -9.45 -11.25
N HIS A 139 -1.05 -9.20 -11.46
CA HIS A 139 -0.51 -7.84 -11.53
C HIS A 139 -1.24 -6.93 -12.54
N ASN A 140 -1.69 -7.46 -13.68
CA ASN A 140 -2.40 -6.70 -14.69
C ASN A 140 -3.79 -6.25 -14.21
N ALA A 141 -4.48 -7.05 -13.39
CA ALA A 141 -5.77 -6.69 -12.83
C ALA A 141 -5.64 -5.49 -11.89
N GLU A 142 -4.61 -5.45 -11.03
CA GLU A 142 -4.35 -4.29 -10.16
C GLU A 142 -4.08 -2.99 -10.94
N ILE A 143 -3.29 -3.08 -12.02
CA ILE A 143 -3.00 -1.92 -12.87
C ILE A 143 -4.28 -1.47 -13.59
N ALA A 144 -4.99 -2.40 -14.22
CA ALA A 144 -6.21 -2.12 -14.97
C ALA A 144 -7.31 -1.54 -14.08
N ALA A 145 -7.47 -2.09 -12.87
CA ALA A 145 -8.42 -1.64 -11.85
C ALA A 145 -8.21 -0.16 -11.51
N PHE A 146 -6.97 0.27 -11.24
CA PHE A 146 -6.66 1.68 -11.00
C PHE A 146 -7.06 2.59 -12.17
N HIS A 147 -6.74 2.17 -13.40
CA HIS A 147 -7.08 2.95 -14.58
C HIS A 147 -8.59 2.99 -14.85
N LEU A 148 -9.30 1.88 -14.66
CA LEU A 148 -10.75 1.78 -14.80
C LEU A 148 -11.46 2.64 -13.75
N ASP A 149 -11.06 2.56 -12.48
CA ASP A 149 -11.55 3.39 -11.37
C ASP A 149 -11.40 4.89 -11.68
N ARG A 150 -10.26 5.27 -12.27
CA ARG A 150 -10.01 6.65 -12.70
C ARG A 150 -10.85 7.08 -13.89
N ILE A 151 -11.11 6.18 -14.86
CA ILE A 151 -11.97 6.46 -16.04
C ILE A 151 -13.43 6.63 -15.62
N LEU A 152 -13.91 5.80 -14.69
CA LEU A 152 -15.24 5.90 -14.09
C LEU A 152 -15.35 7.07 -13.09
N ASP A 153 -14.25 7.78 -12.84
CA ASP A 153 -14.15 8.90 -11.91
C ASP A 153 -14.52 8.57 -10.46
N PHE A 154 -14.42 7.29 -10.07
CA PHE A 154 -14.60 6.85 -8.69
C PHE A 154 -13.47 7.36 -7.80
N ARG A 155 -12.21 7.21 -8.22
CA ARG A 155 -10.99 7.64 -7.48
C ARG A 155 -10.87 6.96 -6.11
N ARG A 156 -11.11 5.64 -6.06
CA ARG A 156 -11.16 4.81 -4.85
C ARG A 156 -10.12 3.69 -4.82
N VAL A 157 -9.36 3.49 -5.89
CA VAL A 157 -8.22 2.56 -5.96
C VAL A 157 -6.89 3.33 -5.77
N PRO A 158 -5.95 2.90 -4.91
CA PRO A 158 -4.64 3.54 -4.80
C PRO A 158 -3.88 3.56 -6.15
N PRO A 159 -3.00 4.53 -6.42
CA PRO A 159 -2.21 4.55 -7.66
C PRO A 159 -1.36 3.30 -7.85
N VAL A 160 -1.52 2.61 -8.99
CA VAL A 160 -0.77 1.41 -9.35
C VAL A 160 -0.03 1.59 -10.68
N ALA A 161 1.22 1.14 -10.75
CA ALA A 161 2.02 1.13 -11.98
C ALA A 161 2.68 -0.24 -12.22
N GLY A 162 2.84 -0.64 -13.48
CA GLY A 162 3.63 -1.82 -13.84
C GLY A 162 5.13 -1.54 -13.84
N ARG A 163 5.95 -2.50 -13.40
CA ARG A 163 7.42 -2.40 -13.41
C ARG A 163 8.06 -3.75 -13.71
N LEU A 164 9.11 -3.71 -14.53
CA LEU A 164 10.04 -4.82 -14.68
C LEU A 164 11.12 -4.73 -13.59
N VAL A 165 11.24 -5.76 -12.76
CA VAL A 165 12.13 -5.79 -11.60
C VAL A 165 13.22 -6.83 -11.81
N ASN A 166 14.48 -6.45 -11.53
CA ASN A 166 15.58 -7.40 -11.49
C ASN A 166 15.55 -8.18 -10.16
N MET A 167 15.16 -9.44 -10.22
CA MET A 167 14.96 -10.31 -9.06
C MET A 167 16.23 -10.48 -8.22
N THR A 168 17.40 -10.41 -8.84
CA THR A 168 18.68 -10.49 -8.16
C THR A 168 18.94 -9.22 -7.36
N ARG A 169 19.07 -8.09 -8.04
CA ARG A 169 19.58 -6.84 -7.46
C ARG A 169 18.53 -6.10 -6.66
N GLU A 170 17.27 -6.19 -7.05
CA GLU A 170 16.18 -5.39 -6.48
C GLU A 170 15.30 -6.17 -5.50
N ILE A 171 15.47 -7.49 -5.40
CA ILE A 171 14.74 -8.32 -4.42
C ILE A 171 15.70 -9.12 -3.55
N ARG A 172 16.41 -10.11 -4.14
CA ARG A 172 17.23 -11.06 -3.39
C ARG A 172 18.37 -10.40 -2.63
N ASP A 173 19.08 -9.47 -3.25
CA ASP A 173 20.30 -8.89 -2.68
C ASP A 173 19.99 -7.74 -1.67
N VAL A 174 18.76 -7.24 -1.66
CA VAL A 174 18.29 -6.15 -0.78
C VAL A 174 17.31 -6.60 0.30
N THR A 175 16.83 -7.85 0.27
CA THR A 175 15.98 -8.37 1.34
C THR A 175 16.79 -8.70 2.59
N ARG A 176 16.25 -8.35 3.75
CA ARG A 176 16.75 -8.79 5.07
C ARG A 176 15.94 -9.97 5.61
N ASP A 177 14.88 -10.37 4.91
CA ASP A 177 14.03 -11.47 5.32
C ASP A 177 14.67 -12.80 4.92
N LYS A 178 15.13 -13.54 5.92
CA LYS A 178 15.77 -14.85 5.73
C LYS A 178 14.81 -15.89 5.16
N LYS A 179 13.50 -15.77 5.42
CA LYS A 179 12.50 -16.72 4.91
C LYS A 179 12.38 -16.56 3.40
N LEU A 180 12.11 -15.34 2.95
CA LEU A 180 12.06 -15.01 1.52
C LEU A 180 13.37 -15.36 0.81
N TRP A 181 14.51 -14.92 1.35
CA TRP A 181 15.82 -15.14 0.74
C TRP A 181 16.13 -16.63 0.51
N ARG A 182 15.73 -17.50 1.44
CA ARG A 182 15.95 -18.96 1.34
C ARG A 182 15.14 -19.64 0.23
N THR A 183 14.11 -18.99 -0.28
CA THR A 183 13.26 -19.56 -1.34
C THR A 183 13.79 -19.31 -2.74
N PHE A 184 14.87 -18.53 -2.88
CA PHE A 184 15.50 -18.30 -4.17
C PHE A 184 16.31 -19.52 -4.62
N PHE A 185 16.15 -19.90 -5.89
CA PHE A 185 16.89 -20.99 -6.51
C PHE A 185 17.10 -20.74 -8.03
N VAL A 186 17.96 -21.55 -8.64
CA VAL A 186 18.17 -21.55 -10.10
C VAL A 186 17.45 -22.77 -10.68
N SER A 187 16.55 -22.53 -11.63
CA SER A 187 15.81 -23.58 -12.34
C SER A 187 16.72 -24.38 -13.29
N PRO A 188 16.31 -25.58 -13.73
CA PRO A 188 17.04 -26.34 -14.76
C PRO A 188 17.24 -25.59 -16.09
N ALA A 189 16.39 -24.60 -16.38
CA ALA A 189 16.50 -23.71 -17.53
C ALA A 189 17.47 -22.52 -17.29
N ASN A 190 18.20 -22.53 -16.18
CA ASN A 190 19.15 -21.49 -15.78
C ASN A 190 18.51 -20.10 -15.51
N ASN A 191 17.22 -20.07 -15.18
CA ASN A 191 16.52 -18.87 -14.72
C ASN A 191 16.51 -18.77 -13.20
N ILE A 192 16.52 -17.55 -12.68
CA ILE A 192 16.38 -17.27 -11.25
C ILE A 192 14.90 -17.31 -10.88
N CYS A 193 14.57 -18.06 -9.83
CA CYS A 193 13.21 -18.24 -9.36
C CYS A 193 13.12 -18.06 -7.84
N PHE A 194 11.93 -17.73 -7.34
CA PHE A 194 11.60 -17.79 -5.91
C PHE A 194 10.12 -18.12 -5.71
N TYR A 195 9.76 -18.66 -4.54
CA TYR A 195 8.38 -19.06 -4.22
C TYR A 195 7.91 -18.65 -2.82
N GLY A 196 8.69 -17.84 -2.07
CA GLY A 196 8.26 -17.21 -0.82
C GLY A 196 7.61 -18.14 0.21
N GLU A 197 6.83 -17.57 1.13
CA GLU A 197 6.13 -18.34 2.18
C GLU A 197 4.72 -17.77 2.36
N CYS A 198 3.71 -18.46 1.83
CA CYS A 198 2.30 -18.13 1.96
C CYS A 198 1.43 -19.40 1.88
N SER A 199 0.11 -19.26 2.09
CA SER A 199 -0.81 -20.40 2.15
C SER A 199 -1.23 -20.95 0.79
N TYR A 200 -1.23 -20.13 -0.27
CA TYR A 200 -1.68 -20.51 -1.61
C TYR A 200 -0.56 -20.30 -2.63
N TYR A 201 -0.25 -21.32 -3.42
CA TYR A 201 0.70 -21.21 -4.54
C TYR A 201 2.12 -20.74 -4.17
N CYS A 202 2.55 -20.90 -2.91
CA CYS A 202 3.92 -20.63 -2.45
C CYS A 202 4.72 -21.93 -2.27
N SER A 203 5.00 -22.61 -3.39
CA SER A 203 5.79 -23.84 -3.43
C SER A 203 6.69 -23.86 -4.66
N THR A 204 7.68 -24.76 -4.69
CA THR A 204 8.62 -24.89 -5.83
C THR A 204 7.91 -25.12 -7.16
N GLU A 205 6.78 -25.83 -7.17
CA GLU A 205 5.99 -26.08 -8.40
C GLU A 205 5.24 -24.85 -8.93
N HIS A 206 5.05 -23.83 -8.09
CA HIS A 206 4.40 -22.56 -8.44
C HIS A 206 5.39 -21.39 -8.38
N ALA A 207 6.70 -21.66 -8.44
CA ALA A 207 7.72 -20.64 -8.30
C ALA A 207 7.63 -19.59 -9.42
N LEU A 208 7.87 -18.34 -9.04
CA LEU A 208 7.97 -17.25 -9.98
C LEU A 208 9.39 -17.18 -10.52
N CYS A 209 9.52 -17.23 -11.84
CA CYS A 209 10.81 -17.28 -12.52
C CYS A 209 10.98 -16.11 -13.49
N GLY A 210 12.16 -15.50 -13.48
CA GLY A 210 12.54 -14.49 -14.46
C GLY A 210 13.02 -15.10 -15.79
N LYS A 211 13.40 -14.23 -16.73
CA LYS A 211 14.03 -14.61 -18.00
C LYS A 211 15.24 -13.72 -18.35
N PRO A 212 16.46 -14.03 -17.87
CA PRO A 212 16.77 -15.04 -16.86
C PRO A 212 16.49 -14.58 -15.43
N ASP A 213 16.52 -13.27 -15.15
CA ASP A 213 16.42 -12.70 -13.79
C ASP A 213 15.53 -11.46 -13.69
N GLN A 214 14.80 -11.12 -14.75
CA GLN A 214 13.80 -10.05 -14.75
C GLN A 214 12.39 -10.63 -14.69
N ILE A 215 11.54 -10.01 -13.86
CA ILE A 215 10.13 -10.36 -13.72
C ILE A 215 9.27 -9.09 -13.72
N GLU A 216 8.13 -9.15 -14.42
CA GLU A 216 7.16 -8.06 -14.41
C GLU A 216 6.24 -8.19 -13.19
N GLY A 217 5.80 -7.04 -12.65
CA GLY A 217 4.82 -6.97 -11.59
C GLY A 217 4.15 -5.60 -11.51
N SER A 218 3.11 -5.49 -10.70
CA SER A 218 2.41 -4.26 -10.37
C SER A 218 2.92 -3.72 -9.06
N LEU A 219 2.98 -2.39 -8.95
CA LEU A 219 3.41 -1.64 -7.79
C LEU A 219 2.28 -0.71 -7.37
N ALA A 220 1.61 -1.03 -6.27
CA ALA A 220 0.55 -0.23 -5.70
C ALA A 220 1.09 0.69 -4.60
N ALA A 221 0.82 1.99 -4.72
CA ALA A 221 1.17 2.97 -3.70
C ALA A 221 0.48 2.63 -2.39
N PHE A 222 1.25 2.56 -1.31
CA PHE A 222 0.68 2.23 0.00
C PHE A 222 -0.18 3.38 0.53
N LEU A 223 -1.28 3.03 1.20
CA LEU A 223 -2.07 3.98 1.97
C LEU A 223 -1.31 4.44 3.22
N PRO A 224 -1.71 5.53 3.88
CA PRO A 224 -1.06 5.95 5.11
C PRO A 224 -1.05 4.85 6.17
N ASP A 225 -0.01 4.84 7.00
CA ASP A 225 0.16 3.85 8.07
C ASP A 225 -1.09 3.81 8.97
N LEU A 226 -1.51 2.60 9.37
CA LEU A 226 -2.68 2.38 10.21
C LEU A 226 -2.58 3.08 11.58
N ALA A 227 -1.36 3.37 12.06
CA ALA A 227 -1.14 4.16 13.27
C ALA A 227 -1.55 5.64 13.09
N LEU A 228 -1.48 6.17 11.86
CA LEU A 228 -1.84 7.55 11.51
C LEU A 228 -3.26 7.66 10.96
N ALA A 229 -3.65 6.72 10.11
CA ALA A 229 -4.96 6.68 9.48
C ALA A 229 -5.55 5.28 9.63
N LYS A 230 -6.23 5.04 10.76
CA LYS A 230 -6.94 3.79 11.01
C LYS A 230 -7.98 3.54 9.93
N ARG A 231 -8.01 2.30 9.44
CA ARG A 231 -9.00 1.80 8.49
C ARG A 231 -9.90 0.80 9.20
N LYS A 232 -11.18 0.87 8.90
CA LYS A 232 -12.20 -0.08 9.37
C LYS A 232 -12.54 -1.03 8.24
N THR A 233 -12.38 -2.31 8.49
CA THR A 233 -12.78 -3.38 7.59
C THR A 233 -14.25 -3.74 7.84
N TRP A 234 -15.02 -3.83 6.77
CA TRP A 234 -16.43 -4.18 6.79
C TRP A 234 -16.64 -5.45 5.99
N ARG A 235 -17.51 -6.33 6.49
CA ARG A 235 -17.95 -7.51 5.74
C ARG A 235 -18.95 -7.07 4.68
N ASN A 236 -18.71 -7.46 3.42
CA ASN A 236 -19.65 -7.21 2.34
C ASN A 236 -20.94 -8.02 2.58
N PRO A 237 -22.15 -7.42 2.56
CA PRO A 237 -23.40 -8.18 2.70
C PRO A 237 -23.59 -9.19 1.56
N TRP A 238 -23.07 -8.90 0.35
CA TRP A 238 -23.04 -9.84 -0.77
C TRP A 238 -21.78 -10.73 -0.80
N ARG A 239 -21.07 -10.87 0.33
CA ARG A 239 -19.94 -11.80 0.43
C ARG A 239 -20.39 -13.22 0.07
N ARG A 240 -19.63 -13.87 -0.81
CA ARG A 240 -19.84 -15.29 -1.18
C ARG A 240 -19.63 -16.24 0.01
N SER A 241 -20.04 -17.50 -0.16
CA SER A 241 -19.95 -18.49 0.93
C SER A 241 -18.52 -18.94 1.25
N TYR A 242 -17.59 -18.84 0.28
CA TYR A 242 -16.24 -19.44 0.36
C TYR A 242 -16.31 -20.94 0.64
N HIS A 243 -17.33 -21.59 0.08
CA HIS A 243 -17.59 -23.01 0.30
C HIS A 243 -18.13 -23.66 -0.96
N LYS A 244 -17.58 -24.83 -1.32
CA LYS A 244 -17.87 -25.51 -2.59
C LYS A 244 -19.33 -25.96 -2.76
N ARG A 245 -20.05 -26.15 -1.66
CA ARG A 245 -21.42 -26.71 -1.65
C ARG A 245 -22.48 -25.79 -1.04
N LYS A 246 -22.07 -24.80 -0.25
CA LYS A 246 -23.00 -23.98 0.53
C LYS A 246 -23.29 -22.72 -0.27
N LYS A 247 -24.56 -22.42 -0.49
CA LYS A 247 -24.98 -21.15 -1.07
C LYS A 247 -24.94 -20.03 -0.04
N ALA A 248 -24.69 -18.81 -0.47
CA ALA A 248 -24.87 -17.61 0.35
C ALA A 248 -26.36 -17.25 0.46
N GLU A 249 -26.73 -16.46 1.46
CA GLU A 249 -28.12 -16.05 1.70
C GLU A 249 -28.70 -15.27 0.51
N TRP A 250 -27.94 -14.31 -0.02
CA TRP A 250 -28.32 -13.54 -1.20
C TRP A 250 -28.45 -14.37 -2.50
N GLU A 251 -27.91 -15.60 -2.55
CA GLU A 251 -28.06 -16.50 -3.70
C GLU A 251 -29.39 -17.29 -3.68
N VAL A 252 -30.10 -17.29 -2.54
CA VAL A 252 -31.35 -18.04 -2.35
C VAL A 252 -32.55 -17.14 -2.07
N ASP A 253 -32.33 -15.94 -1.53
CA ASP A 253 -33.37 -14.97 -1.22
C ASP A 253 -33.37 -13.82 -2.26
N PRO A 254 -34.40 -13.73 -3.12
CA PRO A 254 -34.51 -12.64 -4.09
C PRO A 254 -34.77 -11.26 -3.45
N ASP A 255 -35.32 -11.23 -2.22
CA ASP A 255 -35.68 -10.00 -1.50
C ASP A 255 -34.59 -9.59 -0.48
N TYR A 256 -33.42 -10.25 -0.50
CA TYR A 256 -32.30 -10.03 0.44
C TYR A 256 -31.91 -8.55 0.62
N CYS A 257 -31.98 -7.76 -0.46
CA CYS A 257 -31.64 -6.34 -0.41
C CYS A 257 -32.58 -5.53 0.51
N ASP A 258 -33.83 -5.95 0.67
CA ASP A 258 -34.79 -5.24 1.51
C ASP A 258 -34.50 -5.40 3.01
N GLU A 259 -33.89 -6.51 3.42
CA GLU A 259 -33.32 -6.69 4.76
C GLU A 259 -32.04 -5.85 4.93
N VAL A 260 -31.15 -5.87 3.92
CA VAL A 260 -29.89 -5.10 3.97
C VAL A 260 -30.15 -3.61 4.13
N LYS A 261 -31.13 -3.04 3.43
CA LYS A 261 -31.54 -1.62 3.54
C LYS A 261 -31.99 -1.22 4.95
N GLN A 262 -32.35 -2.17 5.81
CA GLN A 262 -32.78 -1.91 7.19
C GLN A 262 -31.63 -2.10 8.20
N THR A 263 -30.49 -2.61 7.75
CA THR A 263 -29.36 -2.99 8.61
C THR A 263 -28.30 -1.89 8.65
N PRO A 264 -27.91 -1.36 9.83
CA PRO A 264 -26.77 -0.45 9.92
C PRO A 264 -25.46 -1.09 9.46
N PRO A 265 -24.60 -0.39 8.69
CA PRO A 265 -24.66 1.03 8.32
C PRO A 265 -25.35 1.31 6.97
N TYR A 266 -26.07 0.34 6.39
CA TYR A 266 -26.67 0.44 5.04
C TYR A 266 -28.02 1.16 5.03
N ASP A 267 -28.61 1.37 6.21
CA ASP A 267 -29.89 2.06 6.42
C ASP A 267 -29.80 3.60 6.30
N ARG A 268 -28.58 4.17 6.23
CA ARG A 268 -28.35 5.62 6.25
C ARG A 268 -27.16 6.03 5.36
N GLY A 269 -27.18 7.30 4.95
CA GLY A 269 -26.09 7.92 4.20
C GLY A 269 -25.94 7.34 2.79
N THR A 270 -24.70 7.36 2.28
CA THR A 270 -24.38 6.92 0.91
C THR A 270 -23.97 5.45 0.83
N ARG A 271 -23.84 4.74 1.96
CA ARG A 271 -23.12 3.46 2.02
C ARG A 271 -23.65 2.41 1.04
N LEU A 272 -24.96 2.30 0.90
CA LEU A 272 -25.56 1.34 -0.04
C LEU A 272 -25.24 1.71 -1.49
N LEU A 273 -25.25 3.01 -1.83
CA LEU A 273 -24.86 3.50 -3.15
C LEU A 273 -23.35 3.31 -3.40
N ASP A 274 -22.51 3.50 -2.37
CA ASP A 274 -21.07 3.23 -2.46
C ASP A 274 -20.80 1.75 -2.77
N ILE A 275 -21.62 0.82 -2.25
CA ILE A 275 -21.57 -0.60 -2.63
C ILE A 275 -22.06 -0.83 -4.06
N MET A 276 -23.06 -0.08 -4.54
CA MET A 276 -23.50 -0.19 -5.94
C MET A 276 -22.39 0.24 -6.91
N ASP A 277 -21.68 1.33 -6.62
CA ASP A 277 -20.50 1.72 -7.41
C ASP A 277 -19.43 0.62 -7.41
N MET A 278 -19.14 0.05 -6.24
CA MET A 278 -18.15 -1.02 -6.09
C MET A 278 -18.57 -2.30 -6.83
N THR A 279 -19.85 -2.68 -6.80
CA THR A 279 -20.33 -3.89 -7.51
C THR A 279 -20.34 -3.71 -9.03
N ILE A 280 -20.62 -2.49 -9.52
CA ILE A 280 -20.49 -2.16 -10.94
C ILE A 280 -19.02 -2.25 -11.36
N PHE A 281 -18.12 -1.69 -10.54
CA PHE A 281 -16.69 -1.77 -10.76
C PHE A 281 -16.20 -3.22 -10.83
N ASP A 282 -16.51 -4.02 -9.80
CA ASP A 282 -16.12 -5.44 -9.73
C ASP A 282 -16.73 -6.26 -10.88
N PHE A 283 -17.96 -5.96 -11.31
CA PHE A 283 -18.59 -6.62 -12.47
C PHE A 283 -17.84 -6.36 -13.78
N LEU A 284 -17.42 -5.12 -14.03
CA LEU A 284 -16.71 -4.74 -15.27
C LEU A 284 -15.36 -5.45 -15.42
N MET A 285 -14.68 -5.74 -14.31
CA MET A 285 -13.42 -6.49 -14.29
C MET A 285 -13.63 -7.99 -14.06
N GLY A 286 -14.85 -8.45 -13.74
CA GLY A 286 -15.11 -9.84 -13.41
C GLY A 286 -14.57 -10.29 -12.05
N ASN A 287 -14.25 -9.35 -11.15
CA ASN A 287 -13.77 -9.65 -9.81
C ASN A 287 -14.91 -10.20 -8.95
N MET A 288 -14.81 -11.48 -8.59
CA MET A 288 -15.82 -12.17 -7.79
C MET A 288 -15.46 -12.30 -6.31
N ASP A 289 -14.32 -11.74 -5.88
CA ASP A 289 -13.73 -12.02 -4.55
C ASP A 289 -13.84 -10.86 -3.55
N ARG A 290 -14.77 -9.91 -3.78
CA ARG A 290 -15.03 -8.77 -2.89
C ARG A 290 -15.73 -9.18 -1.58
N HIS A 291 -15.04 -9.88 -0.70
CA HIS A 291 -15.59 -10.35 0.59
C HIS A 291 -15.63 -9.29 1.68
N HIS A 292 -14.75 -8.30 1.59
CA HIS A 292 -14.60 -7.21 2.55
C HIS A 292 -14.35 -5.92 1.78
N TYR A 293 -14.58 -4.82 2.46
CA TYR A 293 -14.21 -3.50 1.97
C TYR A 293 -13.72 -2.64 3.14
N GLU A 294 -12.93 -1.62 2.84
CA GLU A 294 -12.34 -0.75 3.86
C GLU A 294 -12.84 0.69 3.76
N THR A 295 -12.88 1.38 4.90
CA THR A 295 -13.14 2.82 5.00
C THR A 295 -12.15 3.46 5.97
N PHE A 296 -11.82 4.74 5.80
CA PHE A 296 -11.07 5.47 6.82
C PHE A 296 -11.93 5.74 8.06
N GLU A 297 -11.52 5.25 9.22
CA GLU A 297 -12.28 5.35 10.48
C GLU A 297 -12.52 6.81 10.86
N LYS A 298 -11.55 7.69 10.59
CA LYS A 298 -11.62 9.13 10.88
C LYS A 298 -12.81 9.84 10.22
N PHE A 299 -13.30 9.34 9.08
CA PHE A 299 -14.44 9.96 8.38
C PHE A 299 -15.79 9.39 8.83
N GLY A 300 -15.82 8.35 9.66
CA GLY A 300 -17.06 7.73 10.12
C GLY A 300 -17.76 6.94 9.02
N ASN A 301 -19.10 6.90 9.04
CA ASN A 301 -19.87 6.11 8.07
C ASN A 301 -20.08 6.80 6.72
N GLU A 302 -20.02 8.14 6.69
CA GLU A 302 -20.21 8.99 5.50
C GLU A 302 -18.88 9.25 4.80
N THR A 303 -18.36 8.21 4.17
CA THR A 303 -17.10 8.22 3.42
C THR A 303 -17.18 7.17 2.33
N PHE A 304 -16.40 7.38 1.27
CA PHE A 304 -16.26 6.39 0.21
C PHE A 304 -15.65 5.07 0.69
N ILE A 305 -15.87 4.01 -0.08
CA ILE A 305 -15.27 2.69 0.11
C ILE A 305 -13.95 2.62 -0.65
N ILE A 306 -12.88 2.15 -0.02
CA ILE A 306 -11.58 1.95 -0.67
C ILE A 306 -11.61 0.62 -1.45
N HIS A 307 -11.31 0.67 -2.74
CA HIS A 307 -11.25 -0.51 -3.61
C HIS A 307 -9.82 -1.10 -3.62
N LEU A 308 -9.52 -1.95 -2.63
CA LEU A 308 -8.24 -2.67 -2.49
C LEU A 308 -8.31 -4.09 -3.09
N ASP A 309 -7.22 -4.85 -3.14
CA ASP A 309 -7.21 -6.28 -3.52
C ASP A 309 -8.02 -6.58 -4.81
N ASN A 310 -7.58 -6.00 -5.92
CA ASN A 310 -8.25 -6.08 -7.21
C ASN A 310 -7.62 -7.15 -8.13
N GLY A 311 -6.67 -7.93 -7.63
CA GLY A 311 -5.90 -8.91 -8.39
C GLY A 311 -6.71 -10.03 -9.06
N ARG A 312 -7.99 -10.23 -8.70
CA ARG A 312 -8.83 -11.33 -9.20
C ARG A 312 -9.87 -10.92 -10.26
N GLY A 313 -9.64 -9.80 -10.95
CA GLY A 313 -10.38 -9.47 -12.18
C GLY A 313 -9.47 -9.36 -13.39
#